data_AF-A0A523G6R6-F1
#
_entry.id   AF-A0A523G6R6-F1
#
_cell.length_a   1.000
_cell.length_b   1.000
_cell.length_c   1.000
_cell.angle_alpha   90.00
_cell.angle_beta   90.00
_cell.angle_gamma   90.00
#
_symmetry.space_group_name_H-M   'P 1'
#
loop_
_entity.id
_entity.type
_entity.pdbx_description
1 polymer ?
#
loop_
_entity_poly.entity_id
_entity_poly.type
_entity_poly.pdbx_seq_one_letter_code
_entity_poly.pdbx_strand_id
1 'polypeptide(L)'
;MKNQKKFTRRNWLQLGMGGTLGIISMKLFGYNESPKVQTEKDCLATQYEGMGPFHPNKDQNDKDFDLTNFNNSNQKPKGELIYVRGKIIDEECNPITGALVMIWQANTHGKYSHEYDTNIVEYDPNFQGWGQVKSNEKGEYGFKTIKPGKYIFDQDSNDWRTPHIHFKVARRGYHELITQMYFEGEELNKEDIFASNLTEVEKEQVIRKSLKNVGGIEKEASLINFNIVIKKVKKEEKDKTEFDEFVGNYKVNFKSTPLEKEIIQFFGGNRENLILTISKKEGLLNAEMPIQPICEIYPKSKDRYEYKAFDTDIEFTRDNHKKVTGLIFHRHFEFPKIKAEKI
;
A
#
# COMPACT_ATOMS: atom_id res chain seq x y z
N MET A 1 -14.04 14.26 -42.63
CA MET A 1 -13.20 14.66 -41.49
C MET A 1 -14.09 14.77 -40.25
N LYS A 2 -14.06 13.77 -39.35
CA LYS A 2 -14.87 13.80 -38.12
C LYS A 2 -14.03 14.38 -36.98
N ASN A 3 -14.54 15.45 -36.36
CA ASN A 3 -13.99 16.13 -35.20
C ASN A 3 -13.63 15.15 -34.07
N GLN A 4 -12.34 14.96 -33.81
CA GLN A 4 -11.87 14.40 -32.53
C GLN A 4 -12.10 15.48 -31.46
N LYS A 5 -13.07 15.25 -30.57
CA LYS A 5 -13.27 16.11 -29.40
C LYS A 5 -12.00 16.08 -28.55
N LYS A 6 -11.32 17.22 -28.42
CA LYS A 6 -10.22 17.40 -27.46
C LYS A 6 -10.76 17.18 -26.05
N PHE A 7 -10.26 16.14 -25.38
CA PHE A 7 -10.54 15.86 -23.98
C PHE A 7 -9.90 16.97 -23.11
N THR A 8 -10.64 17.52 -22.16
CA THR A 8 -10.14 18.58 -21.24
C THR A 8 -10.43 18.22 -19.78
N ARG A 9 -9.64 18.80 -18.85
CA ARG A 9 -9.71 18.63 -17.38
C ARG A 9 -11.13 18.81 -16.81
N ARG A 10 -11.97 19.62 -17.46
CA ARG A 10 -13.36 19.89 -17.07
C ARG A 10 -14.32 18.74 -17.35
N ASN A 11 -14.04 17.91 -18.36
CA ASN A 11 -14.82 16.70 -18.64
C ASN A 11 -14.54 15.58 -17.62
N TRP A 12 -13.47 15.69 -16.84
CA TRP A 12 -13.07 14.71 -15.83
C TRP A 12 -13.69 14.97 -14.45
N LEU A 13 -13.89 16.22 -14.03
CA LEU A 13 -14.49 16.54 -12.72
C LEU A 13 -15.96 16.10 -12.60
N GLN A 14 -16.71 16.03 -13.71
CA GLN A 14 -18.09 15.52 -13.71
C GLN A 14 -18.18 14.00 -13.52
N LEU A 15 -17.08 13.25 -13.69
CA LEU A 15 -17.00 11.82 -13.35
C LEU A 15 -16.71 11.58 -11.84
N GLY A 16 -16.45 12.64 -11.07
CA GLY A 16 -16.08 12.56 -9.65
C GLY A 16 -17.25 12.45 -8.65
N MET A 17 -18.51 12.61 -9.07
CA MET A 17 -19.68 12.55 -8.18
C MET A 17 -20.50 11.25 -8.29
N GLY A 18 -20.19 10.36 -9.22
CA GLY A 18 -20.85 9.07 -9.38
C GLY A 18 -19.80 7.97 -9.46
N GLY A 19 -19.80 7.05 -8.50
CA GLY A 19 -18.75 6.06 -8.32
C GLY A 19 -18.49 5.20 -9.56
N THR A 20 -17.40 5.48 -10.28
CA THR A 20 -16.67 4.54 -11.15
C THR A 20 -15.24 5.05 -11.36
N LEU A 21 -14.41 5.08 -10.31
CA LEU A 21 -12.98 5.45 -10.39
C LEU A 21 -12.09 4.39 -11.08
N GLY A 22 -12.67 3.41 -11.78
CA GLY A 22 -11.95 2.30 -12.41
C GLY A 22 -12.03 2.23 -13.94
N ILE A 23 -12.72 3.16 -14.62
CA ILE A 23 -12.94 3.12 -16.08
C ILE A 23 -11.91 3.98 -16.84
N ILE A 24 -10.64 3.89 -16.47
CA ILE A 24 -9.58 3.80 -17.49
C ILE A 24 -9.37 2.30 -17.77
N SER A 25 -10.47 1.56 -17.97
CA SER A 25 -10.44 0.15 -18.32
C SER A 25 -9.99 0.05 -19.78
N MET A 26 -8.88 -0.63 -20.06
CA MET A 26 -8.36 -1.18 -21.35
C MET A 26 -8.68 -0.49 -22.70
N LYS A 27 -9.92 -0.06 -22.97
CA LYS A 27 -10.39 0.63 -24.17
C LYS A 27 -9.70 1.97 -24.47
N LEU A 28 -9.23 2.70 -23.45
CA LEU A 28 -8.53 3.97 -23.66
C LEU A 28 -7.10 3.80 -24.23
N PHE A 29 -6.52 2.59 -24.13
CA PHE A 29 -5.16 2.30 -24.55
C PHE A 29 -5.05 1.38 -25.78
N GLY A 30 -6.16 1.11 -26.48
CA GLY A 30 -6.22 0.50 -27.82
C GLY A 30 -5.55 -0.86 -28.07
N TYR A 31 -4.89 -1.46 -27.08
CA TYR A 31 -4.11 -2.67 -27.24
C TYR A 31 -4.82 -3.87 -26.61
N ASN A 32 -5.50 -4.64 -27.46
CA ASN A 32 -5.92 -6.01 -27.16
C ASN A 32 -4.70 -6.92 -27.30
N GLU A 33 -4.02 -7.18 -26.18
CA GLU A 33 -3.03 -8.24 -26.12
C GLU A 33 -3.80 -9.57 -26.19
N SER A 34 -3.45 -10.45 -27.14
CA SER A 34 -4.02 -11.80 -27.19
C SER A 34 -3.79 -12.48 -25.83
N PRO A 35 -4.79 -13.17 -25.25
CA PRO A 35 -4.62 -13.81 -23.95
C PRO A 35 -3.51 -14.86 -24.06
N LYS A 36 -2.34 -14.56 -23.49
CA LYS A 36 -1.32 -15.56 -23.23
C LYS A 36 -1.85 -16.48 -22.14
N VAL A 37 -1.60 -17.78 -22.29
CA VAL A 37 -1.88 -18.76 -21.23
C VAL A 37 -1.01 -18.39 -20.04
N GLN A 38 -1.65 -18.01 -18.94
CA GLN A 38 -1.00 -17.65 -17.69
C GLN A 38 -0.37 -18.90 -17.09
N THR A 39 0.91 -18.85 -16.81
CA THR A 39 1.69 -19.95 -16.22
C THR A 39 1.91 -19.70 -14.73
N GLU A 40 2.22 -20.75 -13.95
CA GLU A 40 2.53 -20.62 -12.52
C GLU A 40 3.68 -19.62 -12.26
N LYS A 41 4.63 -19.51 -13.19
CA LYS A 41 5.74 -18.55 -13.10
C LYS A 41 5.29 -17.09 -13.17
N ASP A 42 4.18 -16.80 -13.86
CA ASP A 42 3.65 -15.44 -14.01
C ASP A 42 3.04 -14.88 -12.71
N CYS A 43 2.86 -15.75 -11.71
CA CYS A 43 2.25 -15.44 -10.42
C CYS A 43 3.20 -15.68 -9.25
N LEU A 44 4.51 -15.80 -9.53
CA LEU A 44 5.51 -15.72 -8.48
C LEU A 44 5.57 -14.30 -7.93
N ALA A 45 5.61 -14.17 -6.60
CA ALA A 45 5.73 -12.87 -5.94
C ALA A 45 6.87 -12.05 -6.57
N THR A 46 6.56 -10.80 -6.91
CA THR A 46 7.54 -9.89 -7.52
C THR A 46 8.63 -9.59 -6.51
N GLN A 47 9.88 -9.56 -7.00
CA GLN A 47 11.04 -9.34 -6.17
C GLN A 47 10.94 -8.05 -5.35
N TYR A 48 11.19 -8.16 -4.04
CA TYR A 48 11.32 -7.00 -3.18
C TYR A 48 12.68 -6.34 -3.40
N GLU A 49 12.66 -5.01 -3.45
CA GLU A 49 13.86 -4.20 -3.52
C GLU A 49 13.75 -3.01 -2.55
N GLY A 50 14.89 -2.38 -2.26
CA GLY A 50 14.93 -1.25 -1.34
C GLY A 50 14.16 -0.03 -1.86
N MET A 51 13.65 0.77 -0.93
CA MET A 51 13.01 2.07 -1.19
C MET A 51 13.93 3.07 -1.92
N GLY A 52 15.24 2.89 -1.80
CA GLY A 52 16.23 3.80 -2.36
C GLY A 52 16.28 5.15 -1.62
N PRO A 53 17.27 6.01 -1.97
CA PRO A 53 17.55 7.23 -1.23
C PRO A 53 16.57 8.40 -1.51
N PHE A 54 15.77 8.31 -2.58
CA PHE A 54 15.00 9.45 -3.12
C PHE A 54 13.49 9.19 -3.15
N HIS A 55 12.97 8.42 -2.21
CA HIS A 55 11.52 8.29 -2.03
C HIS A 55 10.90 9.67 -1.72
N PRO A 56 9.76 10.04 -2.34
CA PRO A 56 9.13 11.32 -2.10
C PRO A 56 8.91 11.60 -0.61
N ASN A 57 9.42 12.74 -0.14
CA ASN A 57 9.32 13.18 1.25
C ASN A 57 8.52 14.48 1.43
N LYS A 58 8.11 15.10 0.32
CA LYS A 58 7.28 16.30 0.26
C LYS A 58 6.01 16.00 -0.50
N ASP A 59 4.90 16.49 0.04
CA ASP A 59 3.63 16.36 -0.61
C ASP A 59 3.50 17.32 -1.81
N GLN A 60 2.76 16.95 -2.84
CA GLN A 60 2.51 17.79 -4.01
C GLN A 60 1.03 17.78 -4.39
N ASN A 61 0.58 18.79 -5.14
CA ASN A 61 -0.84 18.93 -5.50
C ASN A 61 -1.28 17.85 -6.50
N ASP A 62 -0.53 17.69 -7.59
CA ASP A 62 -0.83 16.72 -8.64
C ASP A 62 -0.09 15.41 -8.34
N LYS A 63 -0.83 14.33 -8.08
CA LYS A 63 -0.30 13.00 -7.72
C LYS A 63 -1.01 11.88 -8.49
N ASP A 64 -1.48 12.22 -9.68
CA ASP A 64 -2.32 11.35 -10.49
C ASP A 64 -1.47 10.43 -11.39
N PHE A 65 -2.10 9.89 -12.43
CA PHE A 65 -1.49 8.95 -13.35
C PHE A 65 -0.61 9.62 -14.42
N ASP A 66 -0.68 10.94 -14.63
CA ASP A 66 0.03 11.65 -15.70
C ASP A 66 1.14 12.56 -15.13
N LEU A 67 2.33 11.99 -15.01
CA LEU A 67 3.52 12.69 -14.52
C LEU A 67 4.06 13.72 -15.53
N THR A 68 3.43 13.87 -16.69
CA THR A 68 3.84 14.80 -17.76
C THR A 68 3.06 16.11 -17.75
N ASN A 69 2.07 16.24 -16.87
CA ASN A 69 1.25 17.43 -16.73
C ASN A 69 1.36 18.01 -15.31
N PHE A 70 2.54 18.52 -14.98
CA PHE A 70 2.81 19.06 -13.65
C PHE A 70 2.49 20.56 -13.54
N ASN A 71 1.83 20.98 -12.46
CA ASN A 71 1.57 22.39 -12.13
C ASN A 71 0.81 23.19 -13.21
N ASN A 72 0.04 22.52 -14.08
CA ASN A 72 -0.59 23.15 -15.26
C ASN A 72 0.40 23.91 -16.14
N SER A 73 1.66 23.46 -16.21
CA SER A 73 2.60 23.99 -17.17
C SER A 73 2.10 23.73 -18.59
N ASN A 74 2.19 24.75 -19.46
CA ASN A 74 1.94 24.57 -20.89
C ASN A 74 3.12 23.87 -21.60
N GLN A 75 4.21 23.63 -20.89
CA GLN A 75 5.40 22.93 -21.39
C GLN A 75 5.37 21.46 -20.95
N LYS A 76 5.81 20.58 -21.85
CA LYS A 76 5.97 19.16 -21.55
C LYS A 76 7.36 18.89 -20.99
N PRO A 77 7.52 17.87 -20.12
CA PRO A 77 8.85 17.43 -19.72
C PRO A 77 9.64 16.89 -20.91
N LYS A 78 10.96 16.98 -20.84
CA LYS A 78 11.90 16.44 -21.83
C LYS A 78 12.05 14.93 -21.64
N GLY A 79 12.19 14.20 -22.75
CA GLY A 79 12.55 12.78 -22.77
C GLY A 79 11.58 11.91 -23.56
N GLU A 80 11.83 10.60 -23.53
CA GLU A 80 10.96 9.61 -24.20
C GLU A 80 9.64 9.46 -23.43
N LEU A 81 8.52 9.75 -24.08
CA LEU A 81 7.20 9.53 -23.50
C LEU A 81 6.93 8.03 -23.39
N ILE A 82 6.54 7.56 -22.21
CA ILE A 82 6.21 6.16 -21.97
C ILE A 82 4.89 6.00 -21.20
N TYR A 83 4.21 4.91 -21.50
CA TYR A 83 3.10 4.39 -20.71
C TYR A 83 3.55 3.15 -19.98
N VAL A 84 3.37 3.12 -18.67
CA VAL A 84 3.63 1.93 -17.85
C VAL A 84 2.29 1.45 -17.31
N ARG A 85 1.95 0.18 -17.54
CA ARG A 85 0.68 -0.39 -17.08
C ARG A 85 0.84 -1.85 -16.70
N GLY A 86 -0.12 -2.39 -15.99
CA GLY A 86 -0.19 -3.82 -15.74
C GLY A 86 -1.32 -4.17 -14.80
N LYS A 87 -1.23 -5.36 -14.20
CA LYS A 87 -2.15 -5.82 -13.16
C LYS A 87 -1.44 -6.03 -11.84
N ILE A 88 -2.12 -5.70 -10.75
CA ILE A 88 -1.78 -6.15 -9.40
C ILE A 88 -2.53 -7.45 -9.16
N ILE A 89 -1.79 -8.53 -8.92
CA ILE A 89 -2.32 -9.88 -8.68
C ILE A 89 -1.71 -10.50 -7.43
N ASP A 90 -2.30 -11.58 -6.92
CA ASP A 90 -1.71 -12.39 -5.84
C ASP A 90 -0.98 -13.64 -6.36
N GLU A 91 -0.40 -14.40 -5.44
CA GLU A 91 0.36 -15.64 -5.73
C GLU A 91 -0.51 -16.76 -6.31
N GLU A 92 -1.83 -16.60 -6.31
CA GLU A 92 -2.82 -17.49 -6.95
C GLU A 92 -3.33 -16.91 -8.27
N CYS A 93 -2.66 -15.90 -8.82
CA CYS A 93 -3.02 -15.19 -10.04
C CYS A 93 -4.33 -14.37 -9.97
N ASN A 94 -4.91 -14.17 -8.78
CA ASN A 94 -6.17 -13.44 -8.65
C ASN A 94 -5.92 -11.93 -8.76
N PRO A 95 -6.74 -11.18 -9.51
CA PRO A 95 -6.63 -9.73 -9.59
C PRO A 95 -6.98 -9.06 -8.24
N ILE A 96 -6.15 -8.10 -7.83
CA ILE A 96 -6.34 -7.36 -6.58
C ILE A 96 -6.94 -6.00 -6.88
N THR A 97 -8.20 -5.81 -6.47
CA THR A 97 -8.92 -4.53 -6.60
C THR A 97 -8.52 -3.53 -5.52
N GLY A 98 -8.37 -2.26 -5.90
CA GLY A 98 -8.17 -1.14 -4.97
C GLY A 98 -6.82 -1.15 -4.24
N ALA A 99 -5.81 -1.81 -4.81
CA ALA A 99 -4.43 -1.67 -4.36
C ALA A 99 -3.92 -0.27 -4.71
N LEU A 100 -3.29 0.40 -3.76
CA LEU A 100 -2.61 1.68 -4.01
C LEU A 100 -1.26 1.37 -4.65
N VAL A 101 -1.05 1.88 -5.86
CA VAL A 101 0.21 1.78 -6.61
C VAL A 101 0.80 3.18 -6.67
N MET A 102 1.99 3.36 -6.15
CA MET A 102 2.75 4.60 -6.22
C MET A 102 4.05 4.37 -6.99
N ILE A 103 4.41 5.31 -7.84
CA ILE A 103 5.69 5.32 -8.55
C ILE A 103 6.49 6.57 -8.21
N TRP A 104 7.81 6.44 -8.22
CA TRP A 104 8.74 7.58 -8.20
C TRP A 104 9.97 7.25 -9.06
N GLN A 105 10.56 8.26 -9.66
CA GLN A 105 11.67 8.11 -10.59
C GLN A 105 12.42 9.42 -10.82
N ALA A 106 13.62 9.30 -11.38
CA ALA A 106 14.33 10.43 -11.98
C ALA A 106 13.64 10.94 -13.25
N ASN A 107 14.01 12.16 -13.67
CA ASN A 107 13.74 12.68 -15.00
C ASN A 107 14.65 11.99 -16.07
N THR A 108 14.51 12.41 -17.33
CA THR A 108 15.31 11.85 -18.45
C THR A 108 16.83 12.02 -18.31
N HIS A 109 17.30 12.92 -17.45
CA HIS A 109 18.73 13.18 -17.21
C HIS A 109 19.25 12.49 -15.94
N GLY A 110 18.42 11.71 -15.25
CA GLY A 110 18.80 11.06 -14.00
C GLY A 110 18.65 11.93 -12.75
N LYS A 111 17.96 13.09 -12.84
CA LYS A 111 17.70 13.96 -11.68
C LYS A 111 16.39 13.60 -10.99
N TYR A 112 16.45 13.31 -9.68
CA TYR A 112 15.27 13.24 -8.81
C TYR A 112 14.87 14.64 -8.33
N SER A 113 13.56 14.85 -8.18
CA SER A 113 13.04 16.00 -7.43
C SER A 113 13.12 15.70 -5.92
N HIS A 114 14.34 15.61 -5.41
CA HIS A 114 14.63 15.27 -4.02
C HIS A 114 15.79 16.12 -3.49
N GLU A 115 15.69 16.61 -2.26
CA GLU A 115 16.66 17.56 -1.70
C GLU A 115 18.04 16.95 -1.42
N TYR A 116 18.09 15.62 -1.24
CA TYR A 116 19.33 14.87 -1.08
C TYR A 116 19.94 14.38 -2.41
N ASP A 117 19.30 14.65 -3.55
CA ASP A 117 19.95 14.36 -4.85
C ASP A 117 20.98 15.46 -5.15
N THR A 118 22.25 15.13 -5.01
CA THR A 118 23.40 16.02 -5.25
C THR A 118 23.96 15.94 -6.68
N ASN A 119 23.38 15.12 -7.57
CA ASN A 119 23.87 14.98 -8.94
C ASN A 119 23.76 16.31 -9.71
N ILE A 120 24.85 16.73 -10.35
CA ILE A 120 24.91 17.97 -11.13
C ILE A 120 24.48 17.68 -12.58
N VAL A 121 23.19 17.39 -12.74
CA VAL A 121 22.52 17.12 -14.02
C VAL A 121 21.27 17.97 -14.15
N GLU A 122 20.75 18.11 -15.37
CA GLU A 122 19.64 19.02 -15.65
C GLU A 122 18.35 18.63 -14.89
N TYR A 123 17.81 19.57 -14.11
CA TYR A 123 16.48 19.46 -13.50
C TYR A 123 15.39 19.86 -14.50
N ASP A 124 14.28 19.13 -14.51
CA ASP A 124 13.13 19.44 -15.37
C ASP A 124 11.96 19.96 -14.52
N PRO A 125 11.64 21.26 -14.57
CA PRO A 125 10.56 21.84 -13.76
C PRO A 125 9.16 21.42 -14.24
N ASN A 126 9.04 20.78 -15.41
CA ASN A 126 7.77 20.31 -15.97
C ASN A 126 7.52 18.83 -15.68
N PHE A 127 8.44 18.13 -15.02
CA PHE A 127 8.30 16.71 -14.68
C PHE A 127 7.90 16.53 -13.22
N GLN A 128 6.84 15.75 -12.98
CA GLN A 128 6.26 15.55 -11.66
C GLN A 128 7.10 14.63 -10.74
N GLY A 129 7.85 13.68 -11.32
CA GLY A 129 8.74 12.78 -10.57
C GLY A 129 8.07 11.63 -9.81
N TRP A 130 6.83 11.80 -9.32
CA TRP A 130 6.09 10.73 -8.64
C TRP A 130 4.57 10.87 -8.79
N GLY A 131 3.84 9.78 -8.61
CA GLY A 131 2.37 9.77 -8.67
C GLY A 131 1.79 8.48 -8.12
N GLN A 132 0.47 8.43 -7.93
CA GLN A 132 -0.21 7.26 -7.39
C GLN A 132 -1.59 7.03 -8.01
N VAL A 133 -1.96 5.75 -8.14
CA VAL A 133 -3.26 5.29 -8.64
C VAL A 133 -3.79 4.15 -7.80
N LYS A 134 -5.08 3.85 -7.94
CA LYS A 134 -5.68 2.63 -7.39
C LYS A 134 -5.96 1.64 -8.51
N SER A 135 -5.66 0.37 -8.28
CA SER A 135 -6.03 -0.69 -9.22
C SER A 135 -7.55 -0.83 -9.34
N ASN A 136 -8.04 -1.12 -10.54
CA ASN A 136 -9.48 -1.32 -10.79
C ASN A 136 -9.95 -2.75 -10.40
N GLU A 137 -11.21 -3.08 -10.71
CA GLU A 137 -11.82 -4.39 -10.42
C GLU A 137 -11.10 -5.59 -11.07
N LYS A 138 -10.36 -5.35 -12.15
CA LYS A 138 -9.53 -6.35 -12.84
C LYS A 138 -8.07 -6.32 -12.38
N GLY A 139 -7.77 -5.57 -11.32
CA GLY A 139 -6.42 -5.34 -10.82
C GLY A 139 -5.58 -4.40 -11.68
N GLU A 140 -6.14 -3.77 -12.71
CA GLU A 140 -5.37 -2.98 -13.67
C GLU A 140 -4.96 -1.62 -13.10
N TYR A 141 -3.75 -1.18 -13.43
CA TYR A 141 -3.21 0.15 -13.12
C TYR A 141 -2.46 0.71 -14.33
N GLY A 142 -2.20 2.02 -14.34
CA GLY A 142 -1.34 2.61 -15.36
C GLY A 142 -0.91 4.04 -15.08
N PHE A 143 0.21 4.43 -15.67
CA PHE A 143 0.83 5.73 -15.60
C PHE A 143 1.30 6.18 -16.98
N LYS A 144 1.29 7.49 -17.18
CA LYS A 144 1.96 8.20 -18.27
C LYS A 144 3.13 8.97 -17.66
N THR A 145 4.33 8.75 -18.16
CA THR A 145 5.56 9.33 -17.60
C THR A 145 6.63 9.46 -18.68
N ILE A 146 7.82 9.90 -18.29
CA ILE A 146 9.02 9.95 -19.13
C ILE A 146 9.95 8.81 -18.76
N LYS A 147 10.61 8.19 -19.74
CA LYS A 147 11.67 7.21 -19.46
C LYS A 147 12.79 7.88 -18.65
N PRO A 148 13.10 7.40 -17.44
CA PRO A 148 14.14 8.00 -16.61
C PRO A 148 15.53 7.81 -17.24
N GLY A 149 16.44 8.72 -16.93
CA GLY A 149 17.86 8.56 -17.20
C GLY A 149 18.55 7.68 -16.14
N LYS A 150 19.74 7.19 -16.46
CA LYS A 150 20.67 6.64 -15.47
C LYS A 150 21.15 7.74 -14.53
N TYR A 151 21.56 7.39 -13.31
CA TYR A 151 22.12 8.35 -12.36
C TYR A 151 23.25 7.73 -11.54
N ILE A 152 24.13 8.58 -11.01
CA ILE A 152 25.21 8.16 -10.12
C ILE A 152 24.63 7.97 -8.72
N PHE A 153 24.72 6.75 -8.19
CA PHE A 153 24.28 6.41 -6.84
C PHE A 153 25.34 6.74 -5.80
N ASP A 154 26.59 6.45 -6.12
CA ASP A 154 27.75 6.74 -5.30
C ASP A 154 28.83 7.39 -6.18
N GLN A 155 29.19 8.64 -5.85
CA GLN A 155 30.17 9.42 -6.61
C GLN A 155 31.60 8.92 -6.38
N ASP A 156 31.88 8.35 -5.20
CA ASP A 156 33.23 7.92 -4.83
C ASP A 156 33.58 6.60 -5.51
N SER A 157 32.63 5.68 -5.62
CA SER A 157 32.79 4.41 -6.36
C SER A 157 32.48 4.53 -7.86
N ASN A 158 31.92 5.67 -8.31
CA ASN A 158 31.41 5.86 -9.67
C ASN A 158 30.38 4.78 -10.05
N ASP A 159 29.53 4.39 -9.10
CA ASP A 159 28.47 3.40 -9.32
C ASP A 159 27.24 4.04 -9.95
N TRP A 160 26.84 3.51 -11.10
CA TRP A 160 25.69 3.98 -11.87
C TRP A 160 24.48 3.07 -11.67
N ARG A 161 23.33 3.69 -11.50
CA ARG A 161 22.04 3.01 -11.59
C ARG A 161 21.56 3.01 -13.02
N THR A 162 21.17 1.86 -13.52
CA THR A 162 20.50 1.73 -14.82
C THR A 162 19.15 2.48 -14.79
N PRO A 163 18.60 2.95 -15.92
CA PRO A 163 17.25 3.51 -15.94
C PRO A 163 16.21 2.60 -15.24
N HIS A 164 15.48 3.14 -14.28
CA HIS A 164 14.46 2.39 -13.53
C HIS A 164 13.36 3.28 -12.97
N ILE A 165 12.21 2.67 -12.71
CA ILE A 165 11.08 3.29 -12.01
C ILE A 165 10.82 2.50 -10.73
N HIS A 166 10.77 3.17 -9.60
CA HIS A 166 10.41 2.52 -8.35
C HIS A 166 8.89 2.34 -8.24
N PHE A 167 8.48 1.27 -7.57
CA PHE A 167 7.09 0.95 -7.28
C PHE A 167 6.91 0.68 -5.80
N LYS A 168 5.81 1.21 -5.25
CA LYS A 168 5.29 0.84 -3.94
C LYS A 168 3.83 0.42 -4.09
N VAL A 169 3.50 -0.80 -3.67
CA VAL A 169 2.16 -1.37 -3.77
C VAL A 169 1.65 -1.75 -2.39
N ALA A 170 0.49 -1.21 -2.02
CA ALA A 170 -0.12 -1.44 -0.72
C ALA A 170 -1.61 -1.80 -0.85
N ARG A 171 -2.03 -2.87 -0.15
CA ARG A 171 -3.43 -3.28 -0.01
C ARG A 171 -3.63 -3.97 1.33
N ARG A 172 -4.70 -3.63 2.05
CA ARG A 172 -5.07 -4.35 3.30
C ARG A 172 -5.22 -5.84 3.02
N GLY A 173 -4.59 -6.67 3.86
CA GLY A 173 -4.58 -8.13 3.72
C GLY A 173 -3.45 -8.68 2.85
N TYR A 174 -2.57 -7.81 2.33
CA TYR A 174 -1.38 -8.18 1.56
C TYR A 174 -0.14 -7.52 2.17
N HIS A 175 1.01 -8.16 1.98
CA HIS A 175 2.29 -7.57 2.32
C HIS A 175 2.55 -6.39 1.39
N GLU A 176 2.95 -5.25 1.96
CA GLU A 176 3.43 -4.12 1.17
C GLU A 176 4.65 -4.56 0.36
N LEU A 177 4.68 -4.20 -0.92
CA LEU A 177 5.80 -4.46 -1.80
C LEU A 177 6.44 -3.15 -2.22
N ILE A 178 7.76 -3.09 -2.12
CA ILE A 178 8.61 -2.12 -2.79
C ILE A 178 9.46 -2.88 -3.79
N THR A 179 9.54 -2.39 -5.02
CA THR A 179 10.29 -3.04 -6.12
C THR A 179 10.73 -2.00 -7.13
N GLN A 180 11.56 -2.38 -8.11
CA GLN A 180 12.01 -1.52 -9.20
C GLN A 180 11.66 -2.17 -10.54
N MET A 181 11.22 -1.38 -11.51
CA MET A 181 11.08 -1.81 -12.90
C MET A 181 12.25 -1.29 -13.70
N TYR A 182 12.92 -2.19 -14.41
CA TYR A 182 14.07 -1.91 -15.28
C TYR A 182 13.67 -2.02 -16.75
N PHE A 183 14.46 -1.42 -17.64
CA PHE A 183 14.20 -1.46 -19.08
C PHE A 183 15.05 -2.52 -19.76
N GLU A 184 14.42 -3.35 -20.59
CA GLU A 184 15.10 -4.33 -21.44
C GLU A 184 16.03 -3.61 -22.43
N GLY A 185 17.25 -4.14 -22.60
CA GLY A 185 18.25 -3.62 -23.52
C GLY A 185 19.16 -2.53 -22.94
N GLU A 186 18.98 -2.13 -21.68
CA GLU A 186 19.95 -1.26 -21.00
C GLU A 186 21.19 -2.06 -20.62
N GLU A 187 22.35 -1.70 -21.18
CA GLU A 187 23.63 -2.37 -20.89
C GLU A 187 24.01 -2.27 -19.41
N LEU A 188 23.66 -1.16 -18.75
CA LEU A 188 23.90 -0.96 -17.32
C LEU A 188 23.13 -1.93 -16.42
N ASN A 189 22.14 -2.68 -16.92
CA ASN A 189 21.52 -3.75 -16.13
C ASN A 189 22.54 -4.84 -15.71
N LYS A 190 23.65 -4.96 -16.44
CA LYS A 190 24.73 -5.91 -16.15
C LYS A 190 25.71 -5.40 -15.09
N GLU A 191 25.75 -4.10 -14.86
CA GLU A 191 26.72 -3.42 -13.99
C GLU A 191 26.09 -2.85 -12.73
N ASP A 192 24.84 -2.35 -12.81
CA ASP A 192 24.09 -1.85 -11.65
C ASP A 192 23.97 -2.97 -10.61
N ILE A 193 24.56 -2.76 -9.43
CA ILE A 193 24.62 -3.75 -8.34
C ILE A 193 23.24 -4.24 -7.88
N PHE A 194 22.18 -3.46 -8.11
CA PHE A 194 20.82 -3.88 -7.76
C PHE A 194 20.21 -4.76 -8.85
N ALA A 195 20.40 -4.41 -10.13
CA ALA A 195 19.83 -5.17 -11.24
C ALA A 195 20.64 -6.44 -11.57
N SER A 196 21.96 -6.36 -11.49
CA SER A 196 22.87 -7.45 -11.87
C SER A 196 22.83 -8.63 -10.90
N ASN A 197 22.62 -8.36 -9.60
CA ASN A 197 22.53 -9.36 -8.53
C ASN A 197 21.21 -10.13 -8.50
N LEU A 198 20.21 -9.72 -9.29
CA LEU A 198 18.96 -10.47 -9.42
C LEU A 198 19.19 -11.81 -10.09
N THR A 199 18.50 -12.84 -9.60
CA THR A 199 18.39 -14.13 -10.28
C THR A 199 17.68 -13.98 -11.62
N GLU A 200 17.84 -14.94 -12.54
CA GLU A 200 17.19 -14.87 -13.85
C GLU A 200 15.65 -14.82 -13.75
N VAL A 201 15.06 -15.50 -12.77
CA VAL A 201 13.61 -15.45 -12.50
C VAL A 201 13.19 -14.05 -12.05
N GLU A 202 13.95 -13.42 -11.16
CA GLU A 202 13.67 -12.06 -10.69
C GLU A 202 13.85 -11.05 -11.83
N LYS A 203 14.90 -11.19 -12.66
CA LYS A 203 15.11 -10.37 -13.87
C LYS A 203 13.93 -10.49 -14.83
N GLU A 204 13.42 -11.69 -15.09
CA GLU A 204 12.20 -11.91 -15.88
C GLU A 204 10.96 -11.24 -15.27
N GLN A 205 10.94 -10.96 -13.97
CA GLN A 205 9.85 -10.24 -13.31
C GLN A 205 9.98 -8.71 -13.40
N VAL A 206 11.19 -8.14 -13.44
CA VAL A 206 11.36 -6.68 -13.31
C VAL A 206 11.95 -5.99 -14.53
N ILE A 207 12.66 -6.70 -15.40
CA ILE A 207 13.18 -6.16 -16.66
C ILE A 207 12.08 -6.24 -17.72
N ARG A 208 11.64 -5.08 -18.21
CA ARG A 208 10.47 -4.95 -19.10
C ARG A 208 10.80 -4.31 -20.43
N LYS A 209 10.19 -4.86 -21.48
CA LYS A 209 10.33 -4.38 -22.84
C LYS A 209 9.48 -3.14 -23.11
N SER A 210 10.08 -2.18 -23.82
CA SER A 210 9.38 -1.05 -24.41
C SER A 210 8.82 -1.41 -25.78
N LEU A 211 7.49 -1.47 -25.89
CA LEU A 211 6.78 -1.72 -27.14
C LEU A 211 6.52 -0.39 -27.87
N LYS A 212 7.05 -0.25 -29.09
CA LYS A 212 6.89 0.94 -29.93
C LYS A 212 5.73 0.77 -30.92
N ASN A 213 5.22 1.89 -31.45
CA ASN A 213 4.17 1.92 -32.47
C ASN A 213 2.86 1.22 -32.04
N VAL A 214 2.53 1.28 -30.75
CA VAL A 214 1.31 0.67 -30.22
C VAL A 214 0.11 1.56 -30.56
N GLY A 215 -0.93 0.97 -31.17
CA GLY A 215 -2.16 1.68 -31.47
C GLY A 215 -2.92 2.07 -30.19
N GLY A 216 -3.45 3.30 -30.15
CA GLY A 216 -4.24 3.80 -29.02
C GLY A 216 -3.46 4.59 -27.96
N ILE A 217 -2.15 4.79 -28.15
CA ILE A 217 -1.34 5.75 -27.40
C ILE A 217 -0.75 6.82 -28.35
N GLU A 218 -0.11 7.87 -27.82
CA GLU A 218 0.58 8.85 -28.67
C GLU A 218 1.61 8.18 -29.58
N LYS A 219 1.70 8.66 -30.81
CA LYS A 219 2.51 8.06 -31.90
C LYS A 219 3.98 7.82 -31.53
N GLU A 220 4.55 8.67 -30.69
CA GLU A 220 5.96 8.62 -30.28
C GLU A 220 6.16 7.95 -28.92
N ALA A 221 5.08 7.52 -28.27
CA ALA A 221 5.15 6.89 -26.96
C ALA A 221 5.45 5.39 -27.07
N SER A 222 6.24 4.89 -26.12
CA SER A 222 6.43 3.45 -25.90
C SER A 222 5.46 2.94 -24.82
N LEU A 223 5.02 1.69 -24.94
CA LEU A 223 4.22 1.00 -23.93
C LEU A 223 5.07 -0.05 -23.21
N ILE A 224 5.02 -0.05 -21.88
CA ILE A 224 5.62 -1.05 -21.00
C ILE A 224 4.51 -1.75 -20.23
N ASN A 225 4.49 -3.08 -20.31
CA ASN A 225 3.61 -3.93 -19.49
C ASN A 225 4.41 -4.46 -18.29
N PHE A 226 3.90 -4.25 -17.08
CA PHE A 226 4.51 -4.70 -15.83
C PHE A 226 3.44 -5.19 -14.84
N ASN A 227 3.22 -6.50 -14.79
CA ASN A 227 2.39 -7.09 -13.74
C ASN A 227 3.18 -7.18 -12.44
N ILE A 228 2.51 -6.93 -11.33
CA ILE A 228 3.09 -6.98 -10.00
C ILE A 228 2.30 -7.98 -9.17
N VAL A 229 3.02 -8.93 -8.59
CA VAL A 229 2.47 -9.98 -7.73
C VAL A 229 2.82 -9.65 -6.28
N ILE A 230 1.81 -9.45 -5.42
CA ILE A 230 2.01 -9.18 -3.99
C ILE A 230 1.52 -10.34 -3.13
N LYS A 231 2.27 -10.65 -2.08
CA LYS A 231 1.97 -11.78 -1.20
C LYS A 231 0.76 -11.49 -0.32
N LYS A 232 -0.15 -12.44 -0.23
CA LYS A 232 -1.27 -12.36 0.72
C LYS A 232 -0.72 -12.54 2.12
N VAL A 233 -1.17 -11.70 3.07
CA VAL A 233 -0.84 -11.91 4.48
C VAL A 233 -1.51 -13.22 4.88
N LYS A 234 -0.70 -14.26 5.11
CA LYS A 234 -1.19 -15.47 5.75
C LYS A 234 -1.53 -15.07 7.17
N LYS A 235 -2.83 -15.00 7.49
CA LYS A 235 -3.26 -15.06 8.88
C LYS A 235 -2.77 -16.42 9.36
N GLU A 236 -1.73 -16.46 10.19
CA GLU A 236 -1.49 -17.65 10.98
C GLU A 236 -2.81 -17.92 11.70
N GLU A 237 -3.45 -19.05 11.41
CA GLU A 237 -4.38 -19.66 12.36
C GLU A 237 -3.52 -20.07 13.54
N LYS A 238 -3.09 -19.11 14.38
CA LYS A 238 -2.79 -19.44 15.77
C LYS A 238 -4.00 -20.20 16.26
N ASP A 239 -3.70 -21.40 16.75
CA ASP A 239 -4.63 -22.50 16.96
C ASP A 239 -6.03 -21.99 17.24
N LYS A 240 -7.02 -22.40 16.44
CA LYS A 240 -8.39 -21.89 16.58
C LYS A 240 -8.91 -22.03 18.02
N THR A 241 -8.32 -22.88 18.85
CA THR A 241 -8.62 -23.08 20.27
C THR A 241 -7.86 -22.19 21.26
N GLU A 242 -6.76 -21.53 20.88
CA GLU A 242 -5.91 -20.73 21.81
C GLU A 242 -6.66 -19.53 22.37
N PHE A 243 -7.61 -18.96 21.61
CA PHE A 243 -8.37 -17.80 22.04
C PHE A 243 -9.71 -18.13 22.72
N ASP A 244 -10.19 -19.36 22.62
CA ASP A 244 -11.50 -19.75 23.13
C ASP A 244 -11.59 -19.59 24.65
N GLU A 245 -10.47 -19.71 25.35
CA GLU A 245 -10.40 -19.49 26.80
C GLU A 245 -10.66 -18.02 27.22
N PHE A 246 -10.43 -17.06 26.33
CA PHE A 246 -10.67 -15.64 26.58
C PHE A 246 -12.07 -15.18 26.13
N VAL A 247 -12.76 -15.98 25.30
CA VAL A 247 -14.13 -15.65 24.87
C VAL A 247 -15.09 -15.75 26.06
N GLY A 248 -15.96 -14.75 26.19
CA GLY A 248 -16.94 -14.69 27.27
C GLY A 248 -17.33 -13.27 27.64
N ASN A 249 -18.19 -13.17 28.65
CA ASN A 249 -18.63 -11.91 29.21
C ASN A 249 -17.83 -11.60 30.47
N TYR A 250 -17.45 -10.33 30.64
CA TYR A 250 -16.65 -9.86 31.76
C TYR A 250 -17.38 -8.70 32.42
N LYS A 251 -17.82 -8.89 33.67
CA LYS A 251 -18.47 -7.85 34.45
C LYS A 251 -17.42 -6.90 35.02
N VAL A 252 -17.45 -5.63 34.60
CA VAL A 252 -16.51 -4.61 35.06
C VAL A 252 -16.88 -4.17 36.49
N ASN A 253 -15.93 -4.29 37.41
CA ASN A 253 -16.08 -4.00 38.83
C ASN A 253 -15.54 -2.60 39.15
N PHE A 254 -16.43 -1.64 39.31
CA PHE A 254 -16.09 -0.29 39.80
C PHE A 254 -16.10 -0.27 41.33
N LYS A 255 -15.03 0.20 41.96
CA LYS A 255 -14.91 0.28 43.43
C LYS A 255 -15.54 1.54 44.05
N SER A 256 -16.37 2.25 43.30
CA SER A 256 -17.07 3.46 43.76
C SER A 256 -16.15 4.61 44.19
N THR A 257 -14.93 4.67 43.65
CA THR A 257 -14.06 5.85 43.83
C THR A 257 -14.64 7.07 43.11
N PRO A 258 -14.33 8.32 43.55
CA PRO A 258 -14.84 9.53 42.91
C PRO A 258 -14.60 9.58 41.39
N LEU A 259 -13.42 9.16 40.96
CA LEU A 259 -13.07 9.05 39.54
C LEU A 259 -13.88 7.99 38.80
N GLU A 260 -14.06 6.79 39.37
CA GLU A 260 -14.89 5.76 38.75
C GLU A 260 -16.36 6.21 38.64
N LYS A 261 -16.83 7.03 39.59
CA LYS A 261 -18.16 7.66 39.50
C LYS A 261 -18.23 8.68 38.36
N GLU A 262 -17.19 9.49 38.14
CA GLU A 262 -17.10 10.40 36.98
C GLU A 262 -17.07 9.63 35.65
N ILE A 263 -16.33 8.51 35.60
CA ILE A 263 -16.31 7.61 34.43
C ILE A 263 -17.71 7.05 34.15
N ILE A 264 -18.41 6.56 35.18
CA ILE A 264 -19.81 6.08 35.07
C ILE A 264 -20.75 7.19 34.57
N GLN A 265 -20.56 8.42 35.03
CA GLN A 265 -21.38 9.57 34.66
C GLN A 265 -21.12 10.02 33.21
N PHE A 266 -19.87 10.03 32.78
CA PHE A 266 -19.47 10.34 31.40
C PHE A 266 -20.10 9.38 30.38
N PHE A 267 -20.31 8.12 30.76
CA PHE A 267 -20.88 7.08 29.91
C PHE A 267 -22.42 6.93 29.98
N GLY A 268 -23.13 7.95 30.50
CA GLY A 268 -24.56 8.08 30.27
C GLY A 268 -25.49 7.36 31.25
N GLY A 269 -25.02 7.05 32.46
CA GLY A 269 -25.87 6.86 33.64
C GLY A 269 -26.57 5.50 33.79
N ASN A 270 -26.24 4.86 34.92
CA ASN A 270 -26.78 3.63 35.49
C ASN A 270 -26.39 2.32 34.78
N ARG A 271 -25.27 1.71 35.20
CA ARG A 271 -24.89 0.34 34.79
C ARG A 271 -24.23 -0.41 35.94
N GLU A 272 -25.04 -0.94 36.85
CA GLU A 272 -24.63 -2.04 37.75
C GLU A 272 -24.15 -3.30 36.98
N ASN A 273 -24.24 -3.29 35.64
CA ASN A 273 -23.90 -4.37 34.73
C ASN A 273 -23.16 -3.86 33.47
N LEU A 274 -22.03 -3.16 33.61
CA LEU A 274 -21.16 -2.91 32.46
C LEU A 274 -20.44 -4.21 32.08
N ILE A 275 -20.89 -4.82 30.98
CA ILE A 275 -20.35 -6.08 30.47
C ILE A 275 -19.42 -5.76 29.30
N LEU A 276 -18.18 -6.21 29.40
CA LEU A 276 -17.25 -6.33 28.29
C LEU A 276 -17.42 -7.74 27.70
N THR A 277 -17.86 -7.82 26.44
CA THR A 277 -17.96 -9.07 25.71
C THR A 277 -16.70 -9.25 24.87
N ILE A 278 -15.98 -10.35 25.13
CA ILE A 278 -14.88 -10.80 24.30
C ILE A 278 -15.40 -11.87 23.35
N SER A 279 -15.32 -11.60 22.05
CA SER A 279 -15.78 -12.50 20.99
C SER A 279 -14.65 -12.82 20.02
N LYS A 280 -14.78 -13.92 19.27
CA LYS A 280 -13.82 -14.31 18.23
C LYS A 280 -14.42 -14.06 16.85
N LYS A 281 -13.76 -13.24 16.04
CA LYS A 281 -14.14 -12.97 14.65
C LYS A 281 -12.91 -13.05 13.76
N GLU A 282 -12.97 -13.86 12.72
CA GLU A 282 -11.87 -14.07 11.75
C GLU A 282 -10.51 -14.41 12.39
N GLY A 283 -10.51 -15.18 13.49
CA GLY A 283 -9.30 -15.62 14.19
C GLY A 283 -8.69 -14.61 15.16
N LEU A 284 -9.33 -13.45 15.36
CA LEU A 284 -8.90 -12.43 16.32
C LEU A 284 -9.93 -12.25 17.43
N LEU A 285 -9.46 -11.85 18.59
CA LEU A 285 -10.32 -11.39 19.68
C LEU A 285 -10.84 -9.99 19.39
N ASN A 286 -12.12 -9.79 19.69
CA ASN A 286 -12.82 -8.53 19.57
C ASN A 286 -13.45 -8.21 20.92
N ALA A 287 -13.38 -6.95 21.31
CA ALA A 287 -13.99 -6.41 22.51
C ALA A 287 -15.21 -5.56 22.15
N GLU A 288 -16.30 -5.77 22.88
CA GLU A 288 -17.52 -5.00 22.76
C GLU A 288 -17.98 -4.56 24.15
N MET A 289 -18.36 -3.29 24.27
CA MET A 289 -19.05 -2.76 25.44
C MET A 289 -20.22 -1.91 24.94
N PRO A 290 -21.30 -1.74 25.71
CA PRO A 290 -22.47 -1.00 25.24
C PRO A 290 -22.26 0.51 25.07
N ILE A 291 -21.01 0.98 25.06
CA ILE A 291 -20.58 2.37 24.83
C ILE A 291 -19.62 2.51 23.64
N GLN A 292 -19.35 1.43 22.90
CA GLN A 292 -18.47 1.45 21.74
C GLN A 292 -18.90 0.44 20.67
N PRO A 293 -18.50 0.62 19.41
CA PRO A 293 -18.59 -0.46 18.43
C PRO A 293 -17.66 -1.63 18.80
N ILE A 294 -17.92 -2.79 18.20
CA ILE A 294 -17.01 -3.94 18.26
C ILE A 294 -15.64 -3.52 17.73
N CYS A 295 -14.59 -3.77 18.51
CA CYS A 295 -13.23 -3.40 18.17
C CYS A 295 -12.28 -4.58 18.34
N GLU A 296 -11.39 -4.79 17.38
CA GLU A 296 -10.33 -5.80 17.47
C GLU A 296 -9.36 -5.44 18.62
N ILE A 297 -8.96 -6.45 19.40
CA ILE A 297 -7.87 -6.33 20.38
C ILE A 297 -6.64 -7.10 19.90
N TYR A 298 -5.45 -6.52 20.07
CA TYR A 298 -4.22 -7.03 19.48
C TYR A 298 -3.33 -7.68 20.54
N PRO A 299 -2.84 -8.91 20.34
CA PRO A 299 -1.99 -9.57 21.33
C PRO A 299 -0.66 -8.82 21.54
N LYS A 300 -0.32 -8.54 22.80
CA LYS A 300 1.00 -8.05 23.24
C LYS A 300 1.82 -9.17 23.91
N SER A 301 1.16 -10.07 24.62
CA SER A 301 1.74 -11.30 25.18
C SER A 301 0.63 -12.36 25.34
N LYS A 302 0.93 -13.52 25.96
CA LYS A 302 -0.03 -14.61 26.15
C LYS A 302 -1.36 -14.14 26.76
N ASP A 303 -1.30 -13.31 27.79
CA ASP A 303 -2.48 -12.86 28.55
C ASP A 303 -2.74 -11.36 28.40
N ARG A 304 -1.91 -10.62 27.64
CA ARG A 304 -2.02 -9.17 27.51
C ARG A 304 -2.32 -8.76 26.09
N TYR A 305 -3.31 -7.89 25.92
CA TYR A 305 -3.82 -7.42 24.64
C TYR A 305 -3.95 -5.90 24.66
N GLU A 306 -3.59 -5.26 23.55
CA GLU A 306 -3.83 -3.85 23.31
C GLU A 306 -5.29 -3.63 22.89
N TYR A 307 -5.93 -2.68 23.56
CA TYR A 307 -7.31 -2.30 23.35
C TYR A 307 -7.40 -0.83 22.93
N LYS A 308 -7.30 -0.62 21.61
CA LYS A 308 -7.17 0.71 21.01
C LYS A 308 -8.37 1.63 21.24
N ALA A 309 -9.57 1.08 21.43
CA ALA A 309 -10.78 1.88 21.61
C ALA A 309 -10.71 2.82 22.84
N PHE A 310 -9.95 2.43 23.86
CA PHE A 310 -9.71 3.24 25.06
C PHE A 310 -8.23 3.54 25.31
N ASP A 311 -7.36 3.31 24.32
CA ASP A 311 -5.91 3.49 24.43
C ASP A 311 -5.34 2.86 25.72
N THR A 312 -5.70 1.61 25.95
CA THR A 312 -5.38 0.85 27.16
C THR A 312 -4.94 -0.56 26.80
N ASP A 313 -4.24 -1.24 27.70
CA ASP A 313 -4.07 -2.68 27.61
C ASP A 313 -5.12 -3.39 28.48
N ILE A 314 -5.46 -4.62 28.10
CA ILE A 314 -6.21 -5.58 28.89
C ILE A 314 -5.27 -6.74 29.22
N GLU A 315 -5.21 -7.14 30.49
CA GLU A 315 -4.47 -8.31 30.94
C GLU A 315 -5.45 -9.32 31.55
N PHE A 316 -5.60 -10.48 30.93
CA PHE A 316 -6.44 -11.57 31.43
C PHE A 316 -5.82 -12.20 32.68
N THR A 317 -6.63 -12.34 33.73
CA THR A 317 -6.22 -12.98 34.98
C THR A 317 -6.64 -14.44 35.01
N ARG A 318 -5.80 -15.27 35.62
CA ARG A 318 -6.02 -16.71 35.75
C ARG A 318 -6.07 -17.14 37.21
N ASP A 319 -6.76 -18.25 37.48
CA ASP A 319 -6.70 -18.94 38.78
C ASP A 319 -5.48 -19.87 38.89
N ASN A 320 -5.36 -20.54 40.04
CA ASN A 320 -4.29 -21.51 40.31
C ASN A 320 -4.29 -22.73 39.37
N HIS A 321 -5.40 -22.99 38.68
CA HIS A 321 -5.54 -24.05 37.67
C HIS A 321 -5.29 -23.53 36.25
N LYS A 322 -4.77 -22.30 36.11
CA LYS A 322 -4.49 -21.60 34.84
C LYS A 322 -5.75 -21.26 34.03
N LYS A 323 -6.95 -21.33 34.59
CA LYS A 323 -8.19 -20.96 33.89
C LYS A 323 -8.38 -19.44 33.93
N VAL A 324 -8.78 -18.83 32.82
CA VAL A 324 -9.13 -17.40 32.75
C VAL A 324 -10.36 -17.12 33.61
N THR A 325 -10.20 -16.24 34.61
CA THR A 325 -11.25 -15.86 35.58
C THR A 325 -11.65 -14.40 35.51
N GLY A 326 -10.88 -13.57 34.80
CA GLY A 326 -11.15 -12.14 34.72
C GLY A 326 -10.15 -11.43 33.84
N LEU A 327 -10.14 -10.11 33.92
CA LEU A 327 -9.16 -9.25 33.27
C LEU A 327 -8.97 -7.94 34.04
N ILE A 328 -7.86 -7.26 33.77
CA ILE A 328 -7.51 -5.97 34.35
C ILE A 328 -7.27 -4.99 33.20
N PHE A 329 -7.76 -3.76 33.34
CA PHE A 329 -7.43 -2.67 32.43
C PHE A 329 -6.16 -1.96 32.91
N HIS A 330 -5.17 -1.80 32.02
CA HIS A 330 -3.88 -1.17 32.27
C HIS A 330 -3.78 0.12 31.43
N ARG A 331 -3.86 1.29 32.09
CA ARG A 331 -3.59 2.59 31.44
C ARG A 331 -2.23 3.16 31.83
N HIS A 332 -1.68 3.94 30.90
CA HIS A 332 -0.56 4.85 31.13
C HIS A 332 -1.08 6.14 31.80
N PHE A 333 -0.49 6.48 32.95
CA PHE A 333 -0.75 7.62 33.87
C PHE A 333 -1.91 7.50 34.88
N GLU A 334 -1.54 7.69 36.16
CA GLU A 334 -2.26 8.01 37.41
C GLU A 334 -3.73 7.59 37.63
N PHE A 335 -4.18 6.43 37.15
CA PHE A 335 -5.51 5.91 37.46
C PHE A 335 -5.49 4.50 38.09
N PRO A 336 -6.44 4.18 39.00
CA PRO A 336 -6.52 2.87 39.63
C PRO A 336 -6.85 1.77 38.61
N LYS A 337 -6.21 0.60 38.76
CA LYS A 337 -6.50 -0.60 37.94
C LYS A 337 -7.96 -1.03 38.11
N ILE A 338 -8.73 -0.98 37.04
CA ILE A 338 -10.11 -1.48 37.00
C ILE A 338 -10.06 -2.99 36.70
N LYS A 339 -10.81 -3.78 37.46
CA LYS A 339 -10.90 -5.23 37.27
C LYS A 339 -12.23 -5.61 36.64
N ALA A 340 -12.27 -6.67 35.88
CA ALA A 340 -13.50 -7.31 35.43
C ALA A 340 -13.43 -8.82 35.70
N GLU A 341 -14.55 -9.39 36.14
CA GLU A 341 -14.69 -10.82 36.45
C GLU A 341 -15.42 -11.53 35.31
N LYS A 342 -14.93 -12.70 34.91
CA LYS A 342 -15.58 -13.51 33.87
C LYS A 342 -16.88 -14.11 34.43
N ILE A 343 -17.99 -13.94 33.71
CA ILE A 343 -19.34 -14.42 34.09
C ILE A 343 -19.90 -15.44 33.12
#